data_AF-A0A511NCU3-F1
#
_entry.id   AF-A0A511NCU3-F1
#
_cell.length_a   1.000
_cell.length_b   1.000
_cell.length_c   1.000
_cell.angle_alpha   90.00
_cell.angle_beta   90.00
_cell.angle_gamma   90.00
#
_symmetry.space_group_name_H-M   'P 1'
#
loop_
_entity.id
_entity.type
_entity.pdbx_description
1 polymer ?
#
loop_
_entity_poly.entity_id
_entity_poly.type
_entity_poly.pdbx_seq_one_letter_code
_entity_poly.pdbx_strand_id
1 'polypeptide(L)'
;MKIKSFSIISIMILCPRIFAQNTISLQSSDFENLNLESYTIYKVDKKSIHFYPYVEGLVNTKSYELFLNQKEEAKTIYDADLLEKKKKSDILDKKNLIISNIQTYKKTKDIALLEESSKLAGELNVLFFEVGNDIIYLRYNGKYASKRMLDRYIELLELNKQGITYVSSRYQTKAIEVTDRNPYFRRKKGYLELVEEEKSFTDKEKFETGLVRSKFLESRTAYIANKDSIIKALNGNFQELSSKVMIAYSDYQDKLLKNEVSEEVKKYSSYGNSNYSFVKNTDNNELYVFSAGLFRELSSNKIQAKLNHLLIKLNYKPYQYDGYDQWYVNTKYYKIEVYPFFYGELNADNSYLKKLDEKYLKIQELRNKGFSYNKSLDNYIRIYRLKRNNMSMSDIKAWTQITKEANLIHKKIFDLENSMQVSVIPLDDKYYSKYQEFLSYITASSNVLGL
;
A
#
# COMPACT_ATOMS: atom_id res chain seq x y z
N MET A 1 15.53 -0.32 42.05
CA MET A 1 14.09 -0.65 41.89
C MET A 1 13.99 -1.85 40.95
N LYS A 2 13.41 -2.99 41.37
CA LYS A 2 13.35 -4.20 40.52
C LYS A 2 12.17 -4.10 39.55
N ILE A 3 12.43 -3.77 38.28
CA ILE A 3 11.43 -3.87 37.21
C ILE A 3 11.27 -5.36 36.89
N LYS A 4 10.08 -5.92 37.17
CA LYS A 4 9.74 -7.29 36.80
C LYS A 4 9.65 -7.37 35.27
N SER A 5 10.33 -8.35 34.67
CA SER A 5 10.15 -8.70 33.26
C SER A 5 8.72 -9.23 33.06
N PHE A 6 7.82 -8.37 32.59
CA PHE A 6 6.57 -8.84 32.00
C PHE A 6 6.92 -9.53 30.69
N SER A 7 6.95 -10.86 30.72
CA SER A 7 6.88 -11.66 29.50
C SER A 7 5.53 -11.40 28.87
N ILE A 8 5.48 -10.48 27.89
CA ILE A 8 4.31 -10.30 27.06
C ILE A 8 4.21 -11.55 26.18
N ILE A 9 3.48 -12.53 26.69
CA ILE A 9 2.94 -13.59 25.86
C ILE A 9 2.00 -12.86 24.89
N SER A 10 2.45 -12.70 23.64
CA SER A 10 1.63 -12.20 22.54
C SER A 10 0.56 -13.23 22.21
N ILE A 11 -0.45 -13.29 23.08
CA ILE A 11 -1.74 -13.91 22.83
C ILE A 11 -2.27 -13.23 21.58
N MET A 12 -2.39 -13.97 20.48
CA MET A 12 -3.24 -13.55 19.38
C MET A 12 -4.64 -13.36 19.97
N ILE A 13 -5.07 -12.11 20.12
CA ILE A 13 -6.45 -11.77 20.44
C ILE A 13 -7.27 -12.06 19.17
N LEU A 14 -7.55 -13.35 18.97
CA LEU A 14 -8.55 -13.83 18.04
C LEU A 14 -9.90 -13.27 18.51
N CYS A 15 -10.37 -12.21 17.84
CA CYS A 15 -11.66 -11.61 18.13
C CYS A 15 -12.76 -12.68 18.20
N PRO A 16 -13.51 -12.79 19.31
CA PRO A 16 -14.57 -13.78 19.45
C PRO A 16 -15.84 -13.33 18.70
N ARG A 17 -15.74 -13.27 17.37
CA ARG A 17 -16.86 -13.34 16.44
C ARG A 17 -16.57 -14.46 15.46
N ILE A 18 -16.62 -15.67 16.01
CA ILE A 18 -16.54 -16.93 15.28
C ILE A 18 -17.80 -17.03 14.41
N PHE A 19 -17.72 -16.49 13.19
CA PHE A 19 -18.29 -17.23 12.07
C PHE A 19 -17.58 -18.58 12.06
N ALA A 20 -18.35 -19.67 11.96
CA ALA A 20 -17.87 -21.03 12.21
C ALA A 20 -16.50 -21.28 11.55
N GLN A 21 -15.52 -21.75 12.33
CA GLN A 21 -14.23 -22.16 11.78
C GLN A 21 -14.47 -23.31 10.80
N ASN A 22 -14.40 -22.99 9.50
CA ASN A 22 -14.78 -23.92 8.44
C ASN A 22 -13.89 -25.16 8.54
N THR A 23 -14.51 -26.27 8.93
CA THR A 23 -13.86 -27.58 9.03
C THR A 23 -14.42 -28.47 7.94
N ILE A 24 -13.57 -28.96 7.06
CA ILE A 24 -13.95 -29.77 5.90
C ILE A 24 -13.11 -31.04 5.83
N SER A 25 -13.71 -32.15 5.40
CA SER A 25 -12.97 -33.37 5.10
C SER A 25 -12.67 -33.38 3.60
N LEU A 26 -11.41 -33.50 3.23
CA LEU A 26 -10.93 -33.55 1.85
C LEU A 26 -10.37 -34.93 1.52
N GLN A 27 -10.57 -35.33 0.28
CA GLN A 27 -10.00 -36.51 -0.36
C GLN A 27 -9.40 -36.10 -1.69
N SER A 28 -8.46 -36.90 -2.20
CA SER A 28 -7.73 -36.59 -3.44
C SER A 28 -8.66 -36.46 -4.65
N SER A 29 -9.78 -37.17 -4.66
CA SER A 29 -10.84 -37.08 -5.68
C SER A 29 -11.52 -35.71 -5.74
N ASP A 30 -11.49 -34.92 -4.67
CA ASP A 30 -12.11 -33.58 -4.64
C ASP A 30 -11.34 -32.55 -5.48
N PHE A 31 -10.14 -32.90 -5.93
CA PHE A 31 -9.27 -32.08 -6.75
C PHE A 31 -9.33 -32.47 -8.25
N GLU A 32 -9.90 -33.63 -8.59
CA GLU A 32 -9.87 -34.20 -9.96
C GLU A 32 -10.62 -33.34 -11.00
N ASN A 33 -11.65 -32.61 -10.57
CA ASN A 33 -12.46 -31.75 -11.44
C ASN A 33 -12.07 -30.26 -11.38
N LEU A 34 -11.04 -29.90 -10.61
CA LEU A 34 -10.59 -28.51 -10.50
C LEU A 34 -9.51 -28.20 -11.53
N ASN A 35 -9.53 -26.98 -12.08
CA ASN A 35 -8.39 -26.50 -12.85
C ASN A 35 -7.22 -26.16 -11.90
N LEU A 36 -6.42 -27.18 -11.60
CA LEU A 36 -5.28 -27.07 -10.69
C LEU A 36 -4.13 -26.20 -11.24
N GLU A 37 -4.15 -25.80 -12.53
CA GLU A 37 -3.15 -24.85 -13.05
C GLU A 37 -3.37 -23.43 -12.52
N SER A 38 -4.63 -23.06 -12.22
CA SER A 38 -4.99 -21.76 -11.62
C SER A 38 -4.83 -21.71 -10.09
N TYR A 39 -4.54 -22.84 -9.44
CA TYR A 39 -4.61 -22.97 -7.99
C TYR A 39 -3.34 -23.54 -7.38
N THR A 40 -2.92 -23.01 -6.23
CA THR A 40 -1.69 -23.43 -5.55
C THR A 40 -1.95 -23.76 -4.08
N ILE A 41 -1.40 -24.90 -3.66
CA ILE A 41 -1.35 -25.33 -2.27
C ILE A 41 0.12 -25.48 -1.89
N TYR A 42 0.56 -24.75 -0.87
CA TYR A 42 1.90 -24.89 -0.31
C TYR A 42 1.81 -25.48 1.09
N LYS A 43 2.72 -26.41 1.41
CA LYS A 43 2.98 -26.78 2.80
C LYS A 43 3.56 -25.59 3.55
N VAL A 44 3.26 -25.46 4.83
CA VAL A 44 3.76 -24.39 5.69
C VAL A 44 4.63 -24.96 6.79
N ASP A 45 5.92 -24.65 6.73
CA ASP A 45 6.91 -25.04 7.71
C ASP A 45 6.98 -23.99 8.84
N LYS A 46 7.19 -24.44 10.08
CA LYS A 46 7.39 -23.56 11.23
C LYS A 46 8.88 -23.30 11.42
N LYS A 47 9.28 -22.02 11.42
CA LYS A 47 10.66 -21.61 11.66
C LYS A 47 10.71 -20.70 12.89
N SER A 48 11.54 -21.04 13.88
CA SER A 48 11.87 -20.08 14.95
C SER A 48 12.84 -19.04 14.37
N ILE A 49 12.55 -17.76 14.59
CA ILE A 49 13.37 -16.65 14.11
C ILE A 49 13.70 -15.71 15.26
N HIS A 50 14.90 -15.16 15.24
CA HIS A 50 15.35 -14.14 16.18
C HIS A 50 15.33 -12.78 15.50
N PHE A 51 14.79 -11.77 16.18
CA PHE A 51 14.63 -10.42 15.64
C PHE A 51 14.70 -9.38 16.76
N TYR A 52 14.99 -8.14 16.38
CA TYR A 52 14.91 -6.99 17.27
C TYR A 52 13.57 -6.28 17.01
N PRO A 53 12.56 -6.40 17.89
CA PRO A 53 11.25 -5.84 17.64
C PRO A 53 11.32 -4.31 17.56
N TYR A 54 10.38 -3.72 16.83
CA TYR A 54 10.17 -2.28 16.89
C TYR A 54 9.27 -1.98 18.09
N VAL A 55 9.74 -1.09 18.97
CA VAL A 55 9.04 -0.64 20.19
C VAL A 55 8.78 0.86 20.10
N GLU A 56 7.80 1.37 20.86
CA GLU A 56 7.59 2.81 20.96
C GLU A 56 8.79 3.50 21.62
N GLY A 57 9.23 4.60 21.02
CA GLY A 57 10.32 5.44 21.51
C GLY A 57 10.37 6.77 20.77
N LEU A 58 11.32 7.62 21.13
CA LEU A 58 11.51 8.91 20.47
C LEU A 58 12.25 8.70 19.14
N VAL A 59 11.62 9.13 18.04
CA VAL A 59 12.22 9.27 16.71
C VAL A 59 12.31 10.75 16.37
N ASN A 60 13.19 11.14 15.43
CA ASN A 60 13.20 12.50 14.92
C ASN A 60 11.88 12.81 14.19
N THR A 61 11.35 14.03 14.34
CA THR A 61 10.26 14.49 13.48
C THR A 61 10.77 14.63 12.04
N LYS A 62 9.88 14.48 11.04
CA LYS A 62 10.25 14.70 9.63
C LYS A 62 10.84 16.10 9.38
N SER A 63 10.33 17.11 10.08
CA SER A 63 10.84 18.49 10.01
C SER A 63 12.28 18.58 10.53
N TYR A 64 12.58 17.89 11.63
CA TYR A 64 13.93 17.85 12.19
C TYR A 64 14.89 16.97 11.38
N GLU A 65 14.43 15.87 10.77
CA GLU A 65 15.25 15.10 9.82
C GLU A 65 15.64 15.93 8.59
N LEU A 66 14.70 16.69 8.01
CA LEU A 66 14.98 17.60 6.90
C LEU A 66 16.00 18.68 7.30
N PHE A 67 15.85 19.25 8.49
CA PHE A 67 16.80 20.22 9.05
C PHE A 67 18.20 19.62 9.26
N LEU A 68 18.31 18.41 9.82
CA LEU A 68 19.59 17.72 10.03
C LEU A 68 20.29 17.42 8.69
N ASN A 69 19.54 17.01 7.65
CA ASN A 69 20.10 16.79 6.31
C ASN A 69 20.65 18.11 5.71
N GLN A 70 19.88 19.20 5.77
CA GLN A 70 20.33 20.53 5.32
C GLN A 70 21.58 21.00 6.07
N LYS A 71 21.65 20.74 7.38
CA LYS A 71 22.80 21.06 8.21
C LYS A 71 24.05 20.27 7.82
N GLU A 72 23.94 18.98 7.50
CA GLU A 72 25.09 18.15 7.09
C GLU A 72 25.59 18.51 5.68
N GLU A 73 24.68 18.84 4.75
CA GLU A 73 25.05 19.41 3.44
C GLU A 73 25.81 20.74 3.60
N ALA A 74 25.29 21.66 4.43
CA ALA A 74 25.94 22.93 4.73
C ALA A 74 27.30 22.74 5.43
N LYS A 75 27.42 21.74 6.31
CA LYS A 75 28.67 21.38 6.99
C LYS A 75 29.75 20.96 6.01
N THR A 76 29.41 20.11 5.03
CA THR A 76 30.36 19.64 4.01
C THR A 76 30.94 20.80 3.20
N ILE A 77 30.11 21.80 2.86
CA ILE A 77 30.53 23.02 2.16
C ILE A 77 31.41 23.92 3.07
N TYR A 78 31.03 24.05 4.34
CA TYR A 78 31.80 24.82 5.34
C TYR A 78 33.20 24.24 5.58
N ASP A 79 33.30 22.92 5.73
CA ASP A 79 34.57 22.20 5.92
C ASP A 79 35.48 22.34 4.68
N ALA A 80 34.90 22.32 3.47
CA ALA A 80 35.63 22.56 2.22
C ALA A 80 36.19 24.00 2.12
N ASP A 81 35.41 25.02 2.47
CA ASP A 81 35.84 26.43 2.49
C ASP A 81 36.95 26.69 3.54
N LEU A 82 36.89 26.00 4.70
CA LEU A 82 37.98 26.03 5.68
C LEU A 82 39.27 25.41 5.14
N LEU A 83 39.18 24.28 4.44
CA LEU A 83 40.34 23.64 3.80
C LEU A 83 40.94 24.52 2.70
N GLU A 84 40.12 25.18 1.89
CA GLU A 84 40.60 26.12 0.86
C GLU A 84 41.29 27.34 1.48
N LYS A 85 40.71 27.92 2.54
CA LYS A 85 41.34 29.02 3.30
C LYS A 85 42.66 28.61 3.93
N LYS A 86 42.74 27.41 4.51
CA LYS A 86 43.99 26.87 5.08
C LYS A 86 45.07 26.70 4.00
N LYS A 87 44.71 26.19 2.81
CA LYS A 87 45.62 26.13 1.65
C LYS A 87 46.07 27.52 1.18
N LYS A 88 45.17 28.50 1.13
CA LYS A 88 45.51 29.89 0.77
C LYS A 88 46.43 30.56 1.80
N SER A 89 46.27 30.26 3.10
CA SER A 89 47.21 30.67 4.15
C SER A 89 48.58 30.02 3.96
N ASP A 90 48.65 28.68 3.85
CA ASP A 90 49.92 27.95 3.65
C ASP A 90 50.69 28.48 2.43
N ILE A 91 50.00 28.79 1.33
CA ILE A 91 50.58 29.41 0.14
C ILE A 91 51.14 30.82 0.45
N LEU A 92 50.45 31.63 1.26
CA LEU A 92 50.90 32.98 1.64
C LEU A 92 52.07 32.92 2.63
N ASP A 93 51.99 32.05 3.62
CA ASP A 93 53.00 31.86 4.66
C ASP A 93 54.31 31.36 4.05
N LYS A 94 54.24 30.37 3.13
CA LYS A 94 55.41 29.91 2.35
C LYS A 94 55.97 31.00 1.43
N LYS A 95 55.14 31.86 0.80
CA LYS A 95 55.63 33.02 0.03
C LYS A 95 56.37 34.03 0.90
N ASN A 96 55.84 34.33 2.08
CA ASN A 96 56.47 35.25 3.03
C ASN A 96 57.80 34.69 3.54
N LEU A 97 57.87 33.37 3.82
CA LEU A 97 59.10 32.69 4.22
C LEU A 97 60.16 32.74 3.11
N ILE A 98 59.81 32.45 1.85
CA ILE A 98 60.72 32.60 0.70
C ILE A 98 61.27 34.03 0.61
N ILE A 99 60.42 35.05 0.75
CA ILE A 99 60.84 36.46 0.74
C ILE A 99 61.82 36.75 1.89
N SER A 100 61.53 36.28 3.10
CA SER A 100 62.37 36.44 4.30
C SER A 100 63.73 35.77 4.15
N ASN A 101 63.75 34.53 3.65
CA ASN A 101 64.97 33.75 3.42
C ASN A 101 65.87 34.41 2.37
N ILE A 102 65.31 34.88 1.25
CA ILE A 102 66.05 35.62 0.22
C ILE A 102 66.62 36.93 0.78
N GLN A 103 65.84 37.70 1.56
CA GLN A 103 66.33 38.93 2.20
C GLN A 103 67.44 38.68 3.21
N THR A 104 67.37 37.56 3.93
CA THR A 104 68.38 37.16 4.93
C THR A 104 69.66 36.69 4.24
N TYR A 105 69.55 35.83 3.23
CA TYR A 105 70.66 35.39 2.38
C TYR A 105 71.46 36.57 1.80
N LYS A 106 70.80 37.64 1.34
CA LYS A 106 71.52 38.82 0.82
C LYS A 106 72.49 39.44 1.83
N LYS A 107 72.23 39.29 3.13
CA LYS A 107 73.07 39.80 4.23
C LYS A 107 74.09 38.76 4.72
N THR A 108 73.69 37.50 4.88
CA THR A 108 74.50 36.45 5.51
C THR A 108 75.31 35.62 4.51
N LYS A 109 74.87 35.58 3.25
CA LYS A 109 75.35 34.69 2.16
C LYS A 109 75.28 33.19 2.48
N ASP A 110 74.40 32.79 3.40
CA ASP A 110 74.12 31.39 3.73
C ASP A 110 73.28 30.69 2.64
N ILE A 111 73.93 29.78 1.91
CA ILE A 111 73.36 29.07 0.76
C ILE A 111 72.18 28.16 1.15
N ALA A 112 72.12 27.65 2.38
CA ALA A 112 71.03 26.77 2.82
C ALA A 112 69.65 27.45 2.74
N LEU A 113 69.61 28.77 2.98
CA LEU A 113 68.39 29.57 2.86
C LEU A 113 67.87 29.66 1.42
N LEU A 114 68.74 29.58 0.42
CA LEU A 114 68.35 29.54 -1.00
C LEU A 114 67.80 28.16 -1.40
N GLU A 115 68.40 27.07 -0.90
CA GLU A 115 67.93 25.71 -1.16
C GLU A 115 66.53 25.47 -0.56
N GLU A 116 66.31 25.92 0.68
CA GLU A 116 64.98 25.91 1.31
C GLU A 116 63.96 26.74 0.52
N SER A 117 64.35 27.96 0.12
CA SER A 117 63.50 28.85 -0.70
C SER A 117 63.14 28.23 -2.04
N SER A 118 64.10 27.55 -2.69
CA SER A 118 63.90 26.88 -3.98
C SER A 118 62.95 25.68 -3.86
N LYS A 119 63.08 24.89 -2.79
CA LYS A 119 62.17 23.79 -2.48
C LYS A 119 60.74 24.29 -2.26
N LEU A 120 60.56 25.32 -1.43
CA LEU A 120 59.25 25.93 -1.18
C LEU A 120 58.67 26.56 -2.45
N ALA A 121 59.48 27.20 -3.29
CA ALA A 121 59.05 27.73 -4.58
C ALA A 121 58.55 26.63 -5.53
N GLY A 122 59.22 25.47 -5.54
CA GLY A 122 58.80 24.27 -6.27
C GLY A 122 57.48 23.69 -5.76
N GLU A 123 57.28 23.61 -4.44
CA GLU A 123 56.00 23.20 -3.84
C GLU A 123 54.84 24.13 -4.21
N LEU A 124 55.11 25.44 -4.36
CA LEU A 124 54.11 26.45 -4.75
C LEU A 124 53.96 26.64 -6.26
N ASN A 125 54.85 26.06 -7.07
CA ASN A 125 54.95 26.27 -8.51
C ASN A 125 55.08 27.76 -8.92
N VAL A 126 55.91 28.52 -8.19
CA VAL A 126 56.14 29.97 -8.38
C VAL A 126 57.54 30.24 -8.96
N LEU A 127 57.61 31.13 -9.96
CA LEU A 127 58.86 31.56 -10.60
C LEU A 127 59.43 32.84 -9.96
N PHE A 128 60.76 32.91 -9.85
CA PHE A 128 61.51 34.04 -9.32
C PHE A 128 62.55 34.55 -10.36
N PHE A 129 62.94 35.83 -10.25
CA PHE A 129 63.85 36.53 -11.17
C PHE A 129 64.95 37.26 -10.42
N GLU A 130 65.96 37.73 -11.15
CA GLU A 130 67.09 38.47 -10.59
C GLU A 130 67.67 39.54 -11.54
N VAL A 131 68.35 40.52 -10.93
CA VAL A 131 69.01 41.66 -11.58
C VAL A 131 70.38 41.91 -10.92
N GLY A 132 71.47 41.66 -11.64
CA GLY A 132 72.84 42.00 -11.20
C GLY A 132 73.62 40.88 -10.49
N ASN A 133 74.48 41.26 -9.54
CA ASN A 133 75.46 40.40 -8.86
C ASN A 133 74.90 39.57 -7.67
N ASP A 134 73.60 39.28 -7.67
CA ASP A 134 73.01 38.26 -6.77
C ASP A 134 72.90 36.90 -7.51
N ILE A 135 72.28 35.85 -6.92
CA ILE A 135 72.01 34.54 -7.58
C ILE A 135 70.57 34.03 -7.33
N ILE A 136 69.77 33.74 -8.39
CA ILE A 136 68.67 32.75 -8.44
C ILE A 136 68.51 32.07 -9.85
N TYR A 137 68.21 30.77 -9.86
CA TYR A 137 68.08 29.84 -11.01
C TYR A 137 66.74 29.03 -10.96
N LEU A 138 66.26 28.20 -11.93
CA LEU A 138 66.74 27.67 -13.23
C LEU A 138 65.54 27.15 -14.11
N ARG A 139 65.69 27.15 -15.46
CA ARG A 139 65.11 26.21 -16.47
C ARG A 139 63.58 26.13 -16.73
N TYR A 140 63.19 26.22 -18.02
CA TYR A 140 61.95 25.64 -18.57
C TYR A 140 62.22 24.97 -19.93
N ASN A 141 61.69 23.76 -20.16
CA ASN A 141 61.82 22.97 -21.41
C ASN A 141 63.20 22.95 -22.10
N GLY A 142 64.28 23.04 -21.32
CA GLY A 142 65.66 22.93 -21.81
C GLY A 142 66.16 24.06 -22.71
N LYS A 143 65.49 25.22 -22.77
CA LYS A 143 65.92 26.37 -23.59
C LYS A 143 65.94 27.68 -22.79
N TYR A 144 66.89 28.56 -23.11
CA TYR A 144 67.08 29.87 -22.46
C TYR A 144 66.22 30.97 -23.12
N ALA A 145 65.82 31.98 -22.34
CA ALA A 145 65.07 33.14 -22.83
C ALA A 145 66.00 34.20 -23.46
N SER A 146 65.49 35.00 -24.39
CA SER A 146 66.27 36.03 -25.10
C SER A 146 66.17 37.42 -24.45
N LYS A 147 67.22 38.23 -24.62
CA LYS A 147 67.39 39.59 -24.06
C LYS A 147 66.13 40.48 -24.17
N ARG A 148 65.47 40.47 -25.34
CA ARG A 148 64.28 41.29 -25.64
C ARG A 148 63.03 40.94 -24.80
N MET A 149 63.01 39.77 -24.15
CA MET A 149 61.95 39.41 -23.21
C MET A 149 62.21 39.93 -21.79
N LEU A 150 63.46 40.24 -21.41
CA LEU A 150 63.78 40.86 -20.13
C LEU A 150 63.33 42.33 -20.09
N ASP A 151 63.70 43.11 -21.12
CA ASP A 151 63.43 44.56 -21.18
C ASP A 151 61.93 44.86 -20.97
N ARG A 152 61.07 44.04 -21.57
CA ARG A 152 59.61 44.17 -21.53
C ARG A 152 58.97 43.73 -20.20
N TYR A 153 59.68 43.01 -19.35
CA TYR A 153 59.19 42.62 -18.01
C TYR A 153 59.50 43.70 -16.96
N ILE A 154 60.63 44.39 -17.11
CA ILE A 154 61.02 45.52 -16.26
C ILE A 154 60.01 46.67 -16.42
N GLU A 155 59.66 47.01 -17.67
CA GLU A 155 58.60 47.97 -18.02
C GLU A 155 57.28 47.69 -17.27
N LEU A 156 56.87 46.42 -17.19
CA LEU A 156 55.61 46.00 -16.56
C LEU A 156 55.64 46.08 -15.02
N LEU A 157 56.80 45.92 -14.38
CA LEU A 157 56.95 46.01 -12.93
C LEU A 157 56.99 47.47 -12.45
N GLU A 158 57.57 48.39 -13.23
CA GLU A 158 57.57 49.82 -12.91
C GLU A 158 56.17 50.44 -13.06
N LEU A 159 55.43 50.07 -14.10
CA LEU A 159 54.02 50.48 -14.29
C LEU A 159 53.11 50.03 -13.14
N ASN A 160 53.32 48.80 -12.62
CA ASN A 160 52.53 48.28 -11.49
C ASN A 160 52.84 49.01 -10.17
N LYS A 161 54.06 49.51 -9.97
CA LYS A 161 54.40 50.37 -8.82
C LYS A 161 53.74 51.76 -8.89
N GLN A 162 53.38 52.21 -10.09
CA GLN A 162 52.62 53.45 -10.32
C GLN A 162 51.10 53.25 -10.32
N GLY A 163 50.62 52.04 -10.01
CA GLY A 163 49.19 51.72 -9.96
C GLY A 163 48.54 51.50 -11.34
N ILE A 164 49.31 51.36 -12.41
CA ILE A 164 48.80 51.11 -13.76
C ILE A 164 48.84 49.61 -14.06
N THR A 165 47.68 48.96 -13.92
CA THR A 165 47.51 47.52 -14.17
C THR A 165 47.57 47.18 -15.66
N TYR A 166 48.71 46.70 -16.15
CA TYR A 166 48.81 46.26 -17.55
C TYR A 166 48.40 44.78 -17.72
N VAL A 167 47.22 44.54 -18.31
CA VAL A 167 46.72 43.18 -18.56
C VAL A 167 47.38 42.57 -19.80
N SER A 168 48.44 41.79 -19.58
CA SER A 168 49.04 40.94 -20.62
C SER A 168 48.10 39.78 -20.99
N SER A 169 47.39 39.93 -22.11
CA SER A 169 46.29 39.05 -22.55
C SER A 169 46.69 37.66 -23.06
N ARG A 170 47.88 37.13 -22.72
CA ARG A 170 48.38 35.84 -23.24
C ARG A 170 48.71 34.75 -22.22
N TYR A 171 48.54 35.00 -20.93
CA TYR A 171 48.54 33.95 -19.90
C TYR A 171 47.36 34.10 -18.93
N GLN A 172 46.15 34.16 -19.48
CA GLN A 172 45.01 33.58 -18.77
C GLN A 172 45.20 32.05 -18.77
N THR A 173 45.88 31.52 -17.76
CA THR A 173 45.43 30.23 -17.23
C THR A 173 43.96 30.41 -16.91
N LYS A 174 43.09 29.64 -17.58
CA LYS A 174 41.68 29.57 -17.21
C LYS A 174 41.61 28.99 -15.80
N ALA A 175 41.65 29.86 -14.80
CA ALA A 175 40.82 29.66 -13.62
C ALA A 175 39.41 29.47 -14.20
N ILE A 176 38.91 28.24 -14.08
CA ILE A 176 37.54 27.96 -14.48
C ILE A 176 36.71 28.72 -13.47
N GLU A 177 36.22 29.90 -13.86
CA GLU A 177 35.04 30.48 -13.24
C GLU A 177 33.91 29.49 -13.50
N VAL A 178 33.78 28.54 -12.58
CA VAL A 178 32.56 27.78 -12.39
C VAL A 178 31.51 28.85 -12.10
N THR A 179 30.74 29.20 -13.13
CA THR A 179 29.65 30.16 -12.98
C THR A 179 28.62 29.54 -12.07
N ASP A 180 28.73 29.91 -10.80
CA ASP A 180 28.04 29.38 -9.64
C ASP A 180 26.56 29.83 -9.69
N ARG A 181 25.81 29.22 -10.61
CA ARG A 181 24.41 29.53 -10.95
C ARG A 181 23.41 28.84 -10.02
N ASN A 182 23.71 28.79 -8.73
CA ASN A 182 22.68 28.49 -7.72
C ASN A 182 22.78 29.48 -6.54
N PRO A 183 21.89 30.50 -6.49
CA PRO A 183 22.01 31.57 -5.48
C PRO A 183 21.77 31.10 -4.04
N TYR A 184 21.26 29.89 -3.82
CA TYR A 184 20.97 29.36 -2.47
C TYR A 184 22.20 28.90 -1.68
N PHE A 185 23.36 28.64 -2.32
CA PHE A 185 24.53 28.07 -1.64
C PHE A 185 25.56 29.10 -1.12
N ARG A 186 25.33 30.39 -1.32
CA ARG A 186 26.23 31.43 -0.80
C ARG A 186 25.96 31.75 0.67
N ARG A 187 26.68 31.08 1.57
CA ARG A 187 27.53 31.70 2.64
C ARG A 187 28.05 30.66 3.64
N LYS A 188 29.32 30.83 4.05
CA LYS A 188 29.92 30.30 5.32
C LYS A 188 29.03 30.52 6.57
N LYS A 189 28.16 31.53 6.51
CA LYS A 189 27.15 31.88 7.53
C LYS A 189 26.11 30.76 7.71
N GLY A 190 25.69 30.07 6.64
CA GLY A 190 24.59 29.10 6.65
C GLY A 190 24.76 27.93 7.62
N TYR A 191 25.91 27.23 7.62
CA TYR A 191 26.14 26.15 8.59
C TYR A 191 26.16 26.66 10.04
N LEU A 192 26.76 27.82 10.30
CA LEU A 192 26.82 28.41 11.64
C LEU A 192 25.44 28.93 12.09
N GLU A 193 24.65 29.48 11.17
CA GLU A 193 23.26 29.87 11.40
C GLU A 193 22.40 28.64 11.74
N LEU A 194 22.53 27.53 11.01
CA LEU A 194 21.86 26.26 11.33
C LEU A 194 22.33 25.67 12.66
N VAL A 195 23.61 25.80 13.04
CA VAL A 195 24.09 25.38 14.37
C VAL A 195 23.47 26.19 15.51
N GLU A 196 23.19 27.48 15.32
CA GLU A 196 22.45 28.29 16.31
C GLU A 196 20.94 28.01 16.27
N GLU A 197 20.35 27.82 15.09
CA GLU A 197 18.94 27.47 14.90
C GLU A 197 18.59 26.14 15.59
N GLU A 198 19.46 25.12 15.51
CA GLU A 198 19.26 23.83 16.20
C GLU A 198 19.08 23.98 17.72
N LYS A 199 19.65 25.03 18.32
CA LYS A 199 19.51 25.31 19.76
C LYS A 199 18.14 25.86 20.11
N SER A 200 17.42 26.47 19.17
CA SER A 200 16.05 26.98 19.41
C SER A 200 14.97 25.91 19.29
N PHE A 201 15.23 24.81 18.58
CA PHE A 201 14.32 23.67 18.49
C PHE A 201 14.12 23.00 19.87
N THR A 202 12.87 22.93 20.32
CA THR A 202 12.44 22.21 21.53
C THR A 202 12.38 20.70 21.31
N ASP A 203 12.36 19.91 22.39
CA ASP A 203 12.26 18.43 22.30
C ASP A 203 11.02 17.95 21.53
N LYS A 204 9.91 18.72 21.55
CA LYS A 204 8.68 18.40 20.79
C LYS A 204 8.79 18.68 19.29
N GLU A 205 9.70 19.57 18.89
CA GLU A 205 9.98 19.86 17.49
C GLU A 205 11.06 18.91 16.95
N LYS A 206 12.00 18.49 17.81
CA LYS A 206 13.02 17.49 17.50
C LYS A 206 12.45 16.08 17.41
N PHE A 207 11.60 15.69 18.37
CA PHE A 207 11.21 14.30 18.56
C PHE A 207 9.69 14.09 18.62
N GLU A 208 9.26 12.97 18.03
CA GLU A 208 7.90 12.44 18.16
C GLU A 208 7.92 10.97 18.62
N THR A 209 6.81 10.48 19.16
CA THR A 209 6.67 9.05 19.48
C THR A 209 6.53 8.26 18.18
N GLY A 210 7.49 7.36 17.94
CA GLY A 210 7.51 6.49 16.78
C GLY A 210 8.08 5.12 17.11
N LEU A 211 8.33 4.32 16.07
CA LEU A 211 8.83 2.95 16.20
C LEU A 211 10.36 2.92 16.09
N VAL A 212 11.04 2.67 17.21
CA VAL A 212 12.49 2.46 17.27
C VAL A 212 12.82 0.97 17.36
N ARG A 213 13.93 0.54 16.73
CA ARG A 213 14.41 -0.85 16.82
C ARG A 213 14.93 -1.11 18.26
N SER A 214 14.37 -2.12 18.91
CA SER A 214 14.76 -2.53 20.26
C SER A 214 16.22 -2.99 20.32
N LYS A 215 16.85 -2.86 21.48
CA LYS A 215 18.17 -3.45 21.79
C LYS A 215 18.07 -4.90 22.29
N PHE A 216 16.87 -5.36 22.61
CA PHE A 216 16.62 -6.72 23.08
C PHE A 216 16.30 -7.64 21.91
N LEU A 217 16.94 -8.80 21.89
CA LEU A 217 16.67 -9.85 20.90
C LEU A 217 15.48 -10.69 21.39
N GLU A 218 14.43 -10.78 20.59
CA GLU A 218 13.27 -11.64 20.84
C GLU A 218 13.22 -12.81 19.85
N SER A 219 12.39 -13.80 20.14
CA SER A 219 12.11 -14.93 19.26
C SER A 219 10.63 -15.03 18.93
N ARG A 220 10.31 -15.30 17.66
CA ARG A 220 8.94 -15.61 17.22
C ARG A 220 8.92 -16.81 16.28
N THR A 221 7.78 -17.49 16.20
CA THR A 221 7.53 -18.47 15.15
C THR A 221 7.10 -17.74 13.88
N ALA A 222 7.85 -17.91 12.81
CA ALA A 222 7.44 -17.57 11.45
C ALA A 222 6.85 -18.82 10.77
N TYR A 223 5.82 -18.60 9.95
CA TYR A 223 5.17 -19.64 9.16
C TYR A 223 5.62 -19.46 7.70
N ILE A 224 6.39 -20.39 7.15
CA ILE A 224 7.03 -20.23 5.84
C ILE A 224 6.34 -21.13 4.82
N ALA A 225 5.80 -20.54 3.75
CA ALA A 225 5.23 -21.29 2.63
C ALA A 225 6.33 -21.92 1.78
N ASN A 226 6.33 -23.25 1.71
CA ASN A 226 7.25 -24.02 0.90
C ASN A 226 6.78 -24.05 -0.57
N LYS A 227 7.33 -23.13 -1.37
CA LYS A 227 6.98 -22.97 -2.80
C LYS A 227 7.58 -24.05 -3.71
N ASP A 228 8.58 -24.78 -3.23
CA ASP A 228 9.21 -25.87 -3.98
C ASP A 228 8.32 -27.14 -3.94
N SER A 229 7.46 -27.27 -2.92
CA SER A 229 6.41 -28.28 -2.82
C SER A 229 5.04 -27.76 -3.28
N ILE A 230 4.77 -27.77 -4.59
CA ILE A 230 3.40 -27.58 -5.10
C ILE A 230 2.60 -28.85 -4.85
N ILE A 231 1.63 -28.79 -3.94
CA ILE A 231 0.76 -29.91 -3.60
C ILE A 231 -0.48 -29.89 -4.50
N LYS A 232 -0.75 -31.00 -5.20
CA LYS A 232 -1.88 -31.13 -6.13
C LYS A 232 -3.14 -31.75 -5.51
N ALA A 233 -2.99 -32.51 -4.42
CA ALA A 233 -4.09 -33.18 -3.72
C ALA A 233 -3.75 -33.38 -2.24
N LEU A 234 -4.77 -33.42 -1.39
CA LEU A 234 -4.64 -33.63 0.07
C LEU A 234 -5.77 -34.53 0.59
N ASN A 235 -5.46 -35.32 1.62
CA ASN A 235 -6.43 -36.17 2.32
C ASN A 235 -6.47 -35.78 3.81
N GLY A 236 -7.66 -35.84 4.41
CA GLY A 236 -7.87 -35.64 5.85
C GLY A 236 -8.85 -34.52 6.17
N ASN A 237 -8.94 -34.15 7.44
CA ASN A 237 -9.81 -33.09 7.94
C ASN A 237 -9.03 -31.78 8.10
N PHE A 238 -9.60 -30.68 7.63
CA PHE A 238 -8.93 -29.40 7.48
C PHE A 238 -9.75 -28.28 8.12
N GLN A 239 -9.11 -27.50 9.01
CA GLN A 239 -9.67 -26.36 9.73
C GLN A 239 -9.06 -25.06 9.20
N GLU A 240 -9.90 -24.12 8.74
CA GLU A 240 -9.45 -22.78 8.37
C GLU A 240 -9.06 -21.98 9.63
N LEU A 241 -7.82 -21.51 9.68
CA LEU A 241 -7.29 -20.65 10.75
C LEU A 241 -7.44 -19.16 10.41
N SER A 242 -7.25 -18.79 9.14
CA SER A 242 -7.52 -17.44 8.61
C SER A 242 -7.73 -17.47 7.10
N SER A 243 -8.59 -16.59 6.59
CA SER A 243 -8.81 -16.34 5.16
C SER A 243 -8.18 -15.03 4.64
N LYS A 244 -7.29 -14.43 5.44
CA LYS A 244 -6.74 -13.06 5.23
C LYS A 244 -5.22 -12.97 5.20
N VAL A 245 -4.52 -14.11 5.21
CA VAL A 245 -3.06 -14.12 5.14
C VAL A 245 -2.59 -13.82 3.72
N MET A 246 -1.38 -13.27 3.60
CA MET A 246 -0.64 -13.20 2.33
C MET A 246 0.74 -13.82 2.52
N ILE A 247 1.45 -14.08 1.42
CA ILE A 247 2.81 -14.63 1.43
C ILE A 247 3.78 -13.50 1.07
N ALA A 248 4.74 -13.19 1.96
CA ALA A 248 5.78 -12.20 1.71
C ALA A 248 6.70 -12.62 0.54
N TYR A 249 6.96 -11.70 -0.41
CA TYR A 249 7.80 -11.98 -1.58
C TYR A 249 9.30 -11.81 -1.32
N SER A 250 9.67 -11.02 -0.32
CA SER A 250 11.03 -10.72 0.11
C SER A 250 11.07 -10.55 1.63
N ASP A 251 12.27 -10.54 2.20
CA ASP A 251 12.46 -10.07 3.57
C ASP A 251 12.10 -8.57 3.68
N TYR A 252 11.63 -8.13 4.84
CA TYR A 252 11.28 -6.73 5.10
C TYR A 252 11.69 -6.31 6.52
N GLN A 253 12.82 -5.60 6.64
CA GLN A 253 13.28 -4.88 7.85
C GLN A 253 13.09 -5.66 9.18
N ASP A 254 13.50 -6.93 9.22
CA ASP A 254 13.32 -7.88 10.34
C ASP A 254 11.86 -8.19 10.76
N LYS A 255 10.86 -7.56 10.13
CA LYS A 255 9.43 -7.77 10.43
C LYS A 255 8.90 -9.03 9.78
N LEU A 256 9.30 -9.29 8.53
CA LEU A 256 8.87 -10.44 7.74
C LEU A 256 10.06 -11.09 7.03
N LEU A 257 10.02 -12.43 6.92
CA LEU A 257 10.92 -13.18 6.04
C LEU A 257 10.29 -13.45 4.67
N LYS A 258 11.14 -13.68 3.67
CA LYS A 258 10.72 -14.20 2.36
C LYS A 258 9.92 -15.50 2.52
N ASN A 259 8.83 -15.59 1.78
CA ASN A 259 7.81 -16.66 1.84
C ASN A 259 7.06 -16.78 3.18
N GLU A 260 7.15 -15.80 4.09
CA GLU A 260 6.38 -15.82 5.32
C GLU A 260 4.88 -15.59 5.08
N VAL A 261 4.05 -16.45 5.67
CA VAL A 261 2.59 -16.40 5.72
C VAL A 261 2.15 -15.54 6.91
N SER A 262 1.57 -14.38 6.65
CA SER A 262 1.04 -13.51 7.71
C SER A 262 -0.04 -12.57 7.18
N GLU A 263 -0.97 -12.15 8.05
CA GLU A 263 -1.92 -11.05 7.74
C GLU A 263 -1.21 -9.69 7.70
N GLU A 264 -0.04 -9.57 8.34
CA GLU A 264 0.71 -8.31 8.40
C GLU A 264 1.43 -7.94 7.11
N VAL A 265 1.64 -8.91 6.20
CA VAL A 265 2.26 -8.68 4.87
C VAL A 265 1.60 -7.51 4.15
N LYS A 266 0.27 -7.41 4.23
CA LYS A 266 -0.53 -6.32 3.63
C LYS A 266 -0.14 -4.91 4.11
N LYS A 267 0.45 -4.77 5.31
CA LYS A 267 0.95 -3.49 5.83
C LYS A 267 2.23 -3.02 5.15
N TYR A 268 2.97 -3.94 4.52
CA TYR A 268 4.33 -3.71 4.01
C TYR A 268 4.47 -3.96 2.51
N SER A 269 3.56 -4.72 1.89
CA SER A 269 3.51 -4.93 0.44
C SER A 269 2.45 -4.06 -0.23
N SER A 270 2.87 -3.22 -1.19
CA SER A 270 1.97 -2.55 -2.15
C SER A 270 1.42 -3.49 -3.22
N TYR A 271 1.91 -4.73 -3.31
CA TYR A 271 1.58 -5.69 -4.35
C TYR A 271 0.38 -6.59 -3.98
N GLY A 272 -0.77 -6.33 -4.61
CA GLY A 272 -1.76 -7.35 -5.00
C GLY A 272 -2.70 -7.91 -3.91
N ASN A 273 -3.99 -8.06 -4.26
CA ASN A 273 -5.05 -8.61 -3.38
C ASN A 273 -5.02 -10.16 -3.23
N SER A 274 -3.84 -10.79 -3.32
CA SER A 274 -3.70 -12.25 -3.26
C SER A 274 -3.80 -12.76 -1.82
N ASN A 275 -5.02 -12.82 -1.28
CA ASN A 275 -5.31 -13.46 0.00
C ASN A 275 -5.25 -14.98 -0.14
N TYR A 276 -4.65 -15.66 0.83
CA TYR A 276 -4.63 -17.12 0.93
C TYR A 276 -5.48 -17.57 2.12
N SER A 277 -6.00 -18.79 2.06
CA SER A 277 -6.57 -19.45 3.25
C SER A 277 -5.45 -20.21 3.95
N PHE A 278 -5.17 -19.87 5.21
CA PHE A 278 -4.26 -20.59 6.09
C PHE A 278 -5.05 -21.67 6.83
N VAL A 279 -4.62 -22.92 6.66
CA VAL A 279 -5.41 -24.10 6.99
C VAL A 279 -4.54 -25.10 7.75
N LYS A 280 -5.12 -25.76 8.75
CA LYS A 280 -4.50 -26.83 9.52
C LYS A 280 -5.17 -28.16 9.20
N ASN A 281 -4.40 -29.19 8.87
CA ASN A 281 -4.89 -30.56 8.91
C ASN A 281 -5.00 -30.99 10.38
N THR A 282 -6.20 -31.35 10.83
CA THR A 282 -6.48 -31.70 12.23
C THR A 282 -6.02 -33.11 12.59
N ASP A 283 -5.86 -33.99 11.61
CA ASP A 283 -5.51 -35.40 11.81
C ASP A 283 -4.01 -35.55 12.07
N ASN A 284 -3.16 -34.74 11.43
CA ASN A 284 -1.70 -34.80 11.55
C ASN A 284 -1.02 -33.50 12.06
N ASN A 285 -1.80 -32.45 12.34
CA ASN A 285 -1.35 -31.12 12.76
C ASN A 285 -0.47 -30.34 11.75
N GLU A 286 -0.37 -30.79 10.50
CA GLU A 286 0.35 -30.07 9.43
C GLU A 286 -0.40 -28.80 9.01
N LEU A 287 0.34 -27.85 8.44
CA LEU A 287 -0.15 -26.53 8.06
C LEU A 287 0.03 -26.31 6.55
N TYR A 288 -0.93 -25.60 5.96
CA TYR A 288 -1.01 -25.37 4.53
C TYR A 288 -1.53 -23.96 4.24
N VAL A 289 -1.14 -23.39 3.10
CA VAL A 289 -1.81 -22.24 2.49
C VAL A 289 -2.40 -22.63 1.15
N PHE A 290 -3.67 -22.30 0.97
CA PHE A 290 -4.44 -22.49 -0.25
C PHE A 290 -4.60 -21.13 -0.94
N SER A 291 -4.39 -21.07 -2.26
CA SER A 291 -4.65 -19.87 -3.07
C SER A 291 -6.08 -19.34 -2.89
N ALA A 292 -6.26 -18.04 -3.13
CA ALA A 292 -7.55 -17.37 -3.10
C ALA A 292 -8.65 -18.20 -3.79
N GLY A 293 -9.80 -18.35 -3.13
CA GLY A 293 -10.94 -19.10 -3.67
C GLY A 293 -10.89 -20.61 -3.39
N LEU A 294 -9.77 -21.29 -3.62
CA LEU A 294 -9.69 -22.77 -3.64
C LEU A 294 -10.30 -23.45 -2.39
N PHE A 295 -9.87 -23.07 -1.17
CA PHE A 295 -10.38 -23.70 0.05
C PHE A 295 -11.89 -23.44 0.23
N ARG A 296 -12.37 -22.27 -0.17
CA ARG A 296 -13.79 -21.91 -0.13
C ARG A 296 -14.60 -22.65 -1.19
N GLU A 297 -14.05 -22.86 -2.39
CA GLU A 297 -14.67 -23.62 -3.46
C GLU A 297 -14.83 -25.09 -3.07
N LEU A 298 -13.75 -25.73 -2.58
CA LEU A 298 -13.79 -27.08 -2.00
C LEU A 298 -14.81 -27.18 -0.85
N SER A 299 -14.85 -26.18 0.04
CA SER A 299 -15.84 -26.12 1.13
C SER A 299 -17.28 -26.07 0.61
N SER A 300 -17.56 -25.16 -0.34
CA SER A 300 -18.88 -24.99 -0.95
C SER A 300 -19.33 -26.25 -1.68
N ASN A 301 -18.45 -26.87 -2.47
CA ASN A 301 -18.74 -28.09 -3.22
C ASN A 301 -19.08 -29.26 -2.27
N LYS A 302 -18.36 -29.41 -1.16
CA LYS A 302 -18.69 -30.39 -0.11
C LYS A 302 -20.01 -30.11 0.58
N ILE A 303 -20.33 -28.86 0.89
CA ILE A 303 -21.62 -28.50 1.51
C ILE A 303 -22.75 -28.74 0.50
N GLN A 304 -22.56 -28.40 -0.77
CA GLN A 304 -23.53 -28.64 -1.85
C GLN A 304 -23.81 -30.13 -2.03
N ALA A 305 -22.79 -30.99 -2.02
CA ALA A 305 -22.97 -32.44 -2.08
C ALA A 305 -23.79 -32.99 -0.89
N LYS A 306 -23.50 -32.53 0.33
CA LYS A 306 -24.27 -32.90 1.54
C LYS A 306 -25.72 -32.39 1.47
N LEU A 307 -25.91 -31.18 0.95
CA LEU A 307 -27.22 -30.56 0.73
C LEU A 307 -28.05 -31.33 -0.30
N ASN A 308 -27.47 -31.68 -1.44
CA ASN A 308 -28.12 -32.51 -2.46
C ASN A 308 -28.56 -33.86 -1.88
N HIS A 309 -27.70 -34.53 -1.10
CA HIS A 309 -28.05 -35.77 -0.41
C HIS A 309 -29.19 -35.58 0.62
N LEU A 310 -29.17 -34.49 1.40
CA LEU A 310 -30.24 -34.16 2.35
C LEU A 310 -31.57 -33.90 1.63
N LEU A 311 -31.56 -33.18 0.52
CA LEU A 311 -32.75 -32.91 -0.31
C LEU A 311 -33.35 -34.21 -0.87
N ILE A 312 -32.51 -35.12 -1.38
CA ILE A 312 -32.95 -36.44 -1.85
C ILE A 312 -33.58 -37.24 -0.70
N LYS A 313 -32.98 -37.24 0.50
CA LYS A 313 -33.55 -37.87 1.70
C LYS A 313 -34.90 -37.24 2.12
N LEU A 314 -35.10 -35.96 1.85
CA LEU A 314 -36.37 -35.24 2.05
C LEU A 314 -37.37 -35.40 0.88
N ASN A 315 -37.08 -36.28 -0.09
CA ASN A 315 -37.86 -36.57 -1.30
C ASN A 315 -37.92 -35.43 -2.34
N TYR A 316 -36.98 -34.49 -2.30
CA TYR A 316 -36.78 -33.50 -3.36
C TYR A 316 -35.79 -34.00 -4.40
N LYS A 317 -35.94 -33.55 -5.65
CA LYS A 317 -35.03 -33.89 -6.75
C LYS A 317 -34.18 -32.66 -7.10
N PRO A 318 -32.93 -32.56 -6.61
CA PRO A 318 -32.02 -31.50 -7.02
C PRO A 318 -31.56 -31.73 -8.47
N TYR A 319 -31.48 -30.67 -9.26
CA TYR A 319 -31.04 -30.69 -10.65
C TYR A 319 -30.27 -29.41 -11.00
N GLN A 320 -29.42 -29.46 -12.03
CA GLN A 320 -28.80 -28.27 -12.62
C GLN A 320 -29.54 -27.91 -13.92
N TYR A 321 -29.48 -26.63 -14.32
CA TYR A 321 -30.00 -26.19 -15.61
C TYR A 321 -28.86 -26.19 -16.63
N ASP A 322 -29.09 -26.68 -17.85
CA ASP A 322 -28.03 -26.76 -18.88
C ASP A 322 -27.36 -25.38 -19.08
N GLY A 323 -26.03 -25.35 -18.91
CA GLY A 323 -25.21 -24.15 -19.01
C GLY A 323 -25.01 -23.34 -17.72
N TYR A 324 -25.54 -23.78 -16.56
CA TYR A 324 -25.39 -23.09 -15.28
C TYR A 324 -24.96 -24.03 -14.14
N ASP A 325 -23.95 -23.63 -13.37
CA ASP A 325 -23.48 -24.35 -12.16
C ASP A 325 -24.48 -24.29 -10.99
N GLN A 326 -25.61 -23.61 -11.16
CA GLN A 326 -26.63 -23.39 -10.15
C GLN A 326 -27.53 -24.63 -9.99
N TRP A 327 -27.66 -25.08 -8.75
CA TRP A 327 -28.57 -26.17 -8.39
C TRP A 327 -29.96 -25.64 -8.09
N TYR A 328 -30.98 -26.39 -8.50
CA TYR A 328 -32.39 -26.07 -8.28
C TYR A 328 -33.14 -27.26 -7.71
N VAL A 329 -34.23 -26.96 -6.98
CA VAL A 329 -35.25 -27.94 -6.60
C VAL A 329 -36.62 -27.40 -6.99
N ASN A 330 -37.47 -28.27 -7.53
CA ASN A 330 -38.89 -27.99 -7.71
C ASN A 330 -39.64 -28.38 -6.43
N THR A 331 -40.40 -27.45 -5.85
CA THR A 331 -41.50 -27.79 -4.93
C THR A 331 -42.78 -28.04 -5.74
N LYS A 332 -43.92 -28.20 -5.06
CA LYS A 332 -45.23 -28.28 -5.72
C LYS A 332 -45.63 -26.96 -6.42
N TYR A 333 -45.02 -25.83 -6.05
CA TYR A 333 -45.56 -24.50 -6.38
C TYR A 333 -44.56 -23.55 -7.08
N TYR A 334 -43.26 -23.73 -6.85
CA TYR A 334 -42.17 -22.92 -7.41
C TYR A 334 -40.90 -23.78 -7.56
N LYS A 335 -39.94 -23.30 -8.35
CA LYS A 335 -38.55 -23.75 -8.29
C LYS A 335 -37.73 -22.79 -7.43
N ILE A 336 -36.76 -23.31 -6.71
CA ILE A 336 -35.88 -22.56 -5.80
C ILE A 336 -34.43 -22.87 -6.11
N GLU A 337 -33.59 -21.84 -6.09
CA GLU A 337 -32.14 -22.01 -6.21
C GLU A 337 -31.56 -22.50 -4.88
N VAL A 338 -30.75 -23.55 -4.95
CA VAL A 338 -30.27 -24.34 -3.81
C VAL A 338 -28.82 -23.98 -3.52
N TYR A 339 -28.65 -23.00 -2.64
CA TYR A 339 -27.35 -22.54 -2.15
C TYR A 339 -26.88 -23.33 -0.91
N PRO A 340 -25.56 -23.38 -0.63
CA PRO A 340 -25.00 -24.03 0.56
C PRO A 340 -25.64 -23.65 1.91
N PHE A 341 -26.22 -22.46 2.07
CA PHE A 341 -26.87 -22.05 3.33
C PHE A 341 -28.12 -22.91 3.66
N PHE A 342 -28.82 -23.46 2.65
CA PHE A 342 -29.96 -24.35 2.87
C PHE A 342 -29.58 -25.60 3.66
N TYR A 343 -28.30 -26.00 3.64
CA TYR A 343 -27.83 -27.12 4.47
C TYR A 343 -28.02 -26.82 5.96
N GLY A 344 -27.73 -25.58 6.40
CA GLY A 344 -27.94 -25.16 7.78
C GLY A 344 -29.42 -25.17 8.16
N GLU A 345 -30.24 -24.50 7.36
CA GLU A 345 -31.70 -24.40 7.58
C GLU A 345 -32.38 -25.77 7.59
N LEU A 346 -32.10 -26.64 6.60
CA LEU A 346 -32.73 -27.95 6.49
C LEU A 346 -32.23 -28.96 7.53
N ASN A 347 -30.96 -28.88 7.92
CA ASN A 347 -30.42 -29.76 8.96
C ASN A 347 -30.87 -29.34 10.36
N ALA A 348 -31.18 -28.05 10.58
CA ALA A 348 -31.85 -27.57 11.79
C ALA A 348 -33.37 -27.87 11.78
N ASP A 349 -34.02 -27.75 10.61
CA ASP A 349 -35.44 -27.95 10.44
C ASP A 349 -35.78 -28.65 9.11
N ASN A 350 -35.99 -29.96 9.17
CA ASN A 350 -36.42 -30.78 8.03
C ASN A 350 -37.78 -30.33 7.41
N SER A 351 -38.54 -29.46 8.08
CA SER A 351 -39.80 -28.89 7.57
C SER A 351 -39.64 -27.51 6.90
N TYR A 352 -38.43 -26.95 6.83
CA TYR A 352 -38.17 -25.60 6.32
C TYR A 352 -38.78 -25.33 4.93
N LEU A 353 -38.59 -26.22 3.95
CA LEU A 353 -39.20 -26.06 2.61
C LEU A 353 -40.74 -26.08 2.65
N LYS A 354 -41.37 -26.83 3.56
CA LYS A 354 -42.83 -26.82 3.75
C LYS A 354 -43.32 -25.49 4.33
N LYS A 355 -42.56 -24.89 5.24
CA LYS A 355 -42.84 -23.54 5.77
C LYS A 355 -42.72 -22.46 4.69
N LEU A 356 -41.80 -22.63 3.73
CA LEU A 356 -41.71 -21.77 2.54
C LEU A 356 -42.89 -22.00 1.58
N ASP A 357 -43.34 -23.24 1.37
CA ASP A 357 -44.57 -23.54 0.61
C ASP A 357 -45.81 -22.86 1.22
N GLU A 358 -45.96 -22.88 2.55
CA GLU A 358 -47.05 -22.18 3.25
C GLU A 358 -47.00 -20.64 3.07
N LYS A 359 -45.80 -20.04 3.14
CA LYS A 359 -45.61 -18.61 2.86
C LYS A 359 -45.97 -18.29 1.41
N TYR A 360 -45.49 -19.10 0.47
CA TYR A 360 -45.76 -18.94 -0.95
C TYR A 360 -47.26 -19.03 -1.28
N LEU A 361 -47.99 -19.97 -0.68
CA LEU A 361 -49.44 -20.09 -0.83
C LEU A 361 -50.17 -18.82 -0.36
N LYS A 362 -49.85 -18.30 0.83
CA LYS A 362 -50.42 -17.04 1.34
C LYS A 362 -50.14 -15.87 0.41
N ILE A 363 -48.95 -15.82 -0.17
CA ILE A 363 -48.61 -14.81 -1.17
C ILE A 363 -49.46 -14.99 -2.45
N GLN A 364 -49.67 -16.21 -2.94
CA GLN A 364 -50.52 -16.47 -4.11
C GLN A 364 -52.00 -16.12 -3.86
N GLU A 365 -52.53 -16.39 -2.67
CA GLU A 365 -53.88 -15.96 -2.26
C GLU A 365 -54.01 -14.43 -2.29
N LEU A 366 -53.02 -13.71 -1.72
CA LEU A 366 -52.97 -12.25 -1.75
C LEU A 366 -52.85 -11.71 -3.18
N ARG A 367 -52.01 -12.31 -4.03
CA ARG A 367 -51.87 -11.93 -5.44
C ARG A 367 -53.16 -12.12 -6.22
N ASN A 368 -53.84 -13.27 -6.06
CA ASN A 368 -55.15 -13.52 -6.68
C ASN A 368 -56.21 -12.51 -6.23
N LYS A 369 -56.21 -12.13 -4.94
CA LYS A 369 -57.05 -11.04 -4.44
C LYS A 369 -56.68 -9.71 -5.09
N GLY A 370 -55.39 -9.40 -5.22
CA GLY A 370 -54.88 -8.24 -5.94
C GLY A 370 -55.38 -8.17 -7.39
N PHE A 371 -55.24 -9.25 -8.15
CA PHE A 371 -55.64 -9.33 -9.56
C PHE A 371 -57.12 -9.07 -9.80
N SER A 372 -57.99 -9.32 -8.81
CA SER A 372 -59.42 -8.97 -8.90
C SER A 372 -59.66 -7.46 -9.07
N TYR A 373 -58.73 -6.61 -8.62
CA TYR A 373 -58.82 -5.16 -8.75
C TYR A 373 -58.35 -4.63 -10.12
N ASN A 374 -57.60 -5.40 -10.93
CA ASN A 374 -57.03 -4.93 -12.21
C ASN A 374 -58.09 -4.27 -13.11
N LYS A 375 -59.23 -4.93 -13.32
CA LYS A 375 -60.33 -4.41 -14.15
C LYS A 375 -60.92 -3.10 -13.64
N SER A 376 -61.04 -2.94 -12.33
CA SER A 376 -61.59 -1.73 -11.71
C SER A 376 -60.60 -0.58 -11.80
N LEU A 377 -59.32 -0.82 -11.50
CA LEU A 377 -58.25 0.16 -11.60
C LEU A 377 -58.07 0.64 -13.05
N ASP A 378 -58.01 -0.28 -14.03
CA ASP A 378 -57.94 0.05 -15.45
C ASP A 378 -59.13 0.93 -15.88
N ASN A 379 -60.36 0.56 -15.47
CA ASN A 379 -61.54 1.33 -15.82
C ASN A 379 -61.49 2.77 -15.25
N TYR A 380 -61.03 2.96 -14.01
CA TYR A 380 -60.87 4.30 -13.44
C TYR A 380 -59.74 5.09 -14.12
N ILE A 381 -58.60 4.46 -14.43
CA ILE A 381 -57.52 5.08 -15.23
C ILE A 381 -58.04 5.52 -16.60
N ARG A 382 -58.88 4.70 -17.26
CA ARG A 382 -59.52 5.02 -18.53
C ARG A 382 -60.52 6.16 -18.41
N ILE A 383 -61.37 6.17 -17.37
CA ILE A 383 -62.29 7.28 -17.08
C ILE A 383 -61.50 8.58 -16.87
N TYR A 384 -60.41 8.54 -16.09
CA TYR A 384 -59.55 9.70 -15.86
C TYR A 384 -58.92 10.21 -17.17
N ARG A 385 -58.41 9.33 -18.04
CA ARG A 385 -57.86 9.70 -19.35
C ARG A 385 -58.89 10.39 -20.25
N LEU A 386 -60.16 9.97 -20.20
CA LEU A 386 -61.25 10.51 -21.03
C LEU A 386 -61.93 11.75 -20.43
N LYS A 387 -61.96 11.87 -19.11
CA LYS A 387 -62.77 12.85 -18.36
C LYS A 387 -61.99 13.55 -17.24
N ARG A 388 -60.69 13.79 -17.42
CA ARG A 388 -59.77 14.31 -16.38
C ARG A 388 -60.33 15.44 -15.52
N ASN A 389 -60.97 16.43 -16.14
CA ASN A 389 -61.53 17.61 -15.46
C ASN A 389 -63.02 17.44 -15.04
N ASN A 390 -63.68 16.38 -15.51
CA ASN A 390 -65.13 16.13 -15.39
C ASN A 390 -65.44 14.76 -14.74
N MET A 391 -64.49 14.18 -14.00
CA MET A 391 -64.66 12.91 -13.29
C MET A 391 -65.49 13.15 -12.02
N SER A 392 -66.47 12.30 -11.72
CA SER A 392 -67.36 12.55 -10.59
C SER A 392 -66.64 12.36 -9.26
N MET A 393 -67.03 13.12 -8.23
CA MET A 393 -66.48 12.97 -6.88
C MET A 393 -66.73 11.57 -6.29
N SER A 394 -67.82 10.91 -6.71
CA SER A 394 -68.09 9.49 -6.43
C SER A 394 -67.07 8.56 -7.08
N ASP A 395 -66.71 8.76 -8.35
CA ASP A 395 -65.71 7.95 -9.04
C ASP A 395 -64.32 8.13 -8.40
N ILE A 396 -63.94 9.37 -8.07
CA ILE A 396 -62.66 9.68 -7.41
C ILE A 396 -62.59 8.99 -6.04
N LYS A 397 -63.66 9.04 -5.24
CA LYS A 397 -63.72 8.36 -3.93
C LYS A 397 -63.64 6.84 -4.07
N ALA A 398 -64.38 6.25 -5.02
CA ALA A 398 -64.35 4.81 -5.26
C ALA A 398 -62.97 4.33 -5.75
N TRP A 399 -62.34 5.07 -6.68
CA TRP A 399 -60.99 4.80 -7.15
C TRP A 399 -59.96 4.92 -6.03
N THR A 400 -60.08 5.94 -5.17
CA THR A 400 -59.24 6.13 -3.98
C THR A 400 -59.34 4.95 -3.02
N GLN A 401 -60.56 4.49 -2.71
CA GLN A 401 -60.77 3.35 -1.81
C GLN A 401 -60.15 2.06 -2.38
N ILE A 402 -60.43 1.74 -3.63
CA ILE A 402 -59.89 0.55 -4.30
C ILE A 402 -58.36 0.61 -4.39
N THR A 403 -57.78 1.77 -4.69
CA THR A 403 -56.32 1.94 -4.75
C THR A 403 -55.67 1.72 -3.37
N LYS A 404 -56.29 2.19 -2.28
CA LYS A 404 -55.82 1.94 -0.90
C LYS A 404 -55.88 0.46 -0.52
N GLU A 405 -56.97 -0.23 -0.88
CA GLU A 405 -57.10 -1.68 -0.64
C GLU A 405 -56.07 -2.50 -1.43
N ALA A 406 -55.86 -2.15 -2.70
CA ALA A 406 -54.86 -2.80 -3.56
C ALA A 406 -53.42 -2.55 -3.06
N ASN A 407 -53.10 -1.33 -2.63
CA ASN A 407 -51.82 -1.00 -1.98
C ASN A 407 -51.59 -1.80 -0.68
N LEU A 408 -52.62 -1.98 0.15
CA LEU A 408 -52.51 -2.81 1.36
C LEU A 408 -52.21 -4.28 1.04
N ILE A 409 -52.75 -4.81 -0.06
CA ILE A 409 -52.43 -6.17 -0.55
C ILE A 409 -51.00 -6.24 -1.07
N HIS A 410 -50.57 -5.28 -1.90
CA HIS A 410 -49.20 -5.23 -2.41
C HIS A 410 -48.18 -5.16 -1.26
N LYS A 411 -48.43 -4.33 -0.23
CA LYS A 411 -47.58 -4.28 0.96
C LYS A 411 -47.49 -5.64 1.66
N LYS A 412 -48.61 -6.34 1.88
CA LYS A 412 -48.60 -7.68 2.50
C LYS A 412 -47.85 -8.72 1.68
N ILE A 413 -47.88 -8.62 0.35
CA ILE A 413 -47.07 -9.47 -0.54
C ILE A 413 -45.59 -9.19 -0.32
N PHE A 414 -45.18 -7.91 -0.40
CA PHE A 414 -43.80 -7.49 -0.20
C PHE A 414 -43.23 -7.86 1.18
N ASP A 415 -44.00 -7.64 2.26
CA ASP A 415 -43.62 -8.01 3.62
C ASP A 415 -43.40 -9.53 3.75
N LEU A 416 -44.23 -10.35 3.10
CA LEU A 416 -44.07 -11.80 3.08
C LEU A 416 -42.89 -12.27 2.21
N GLU A 417 -42.69 -11.68 1.02
CA GLU A 417 -41.55 -11.96 0.13
C GLU A 417 -40.23 -11.69 0.86
N ASN A 418 -40.07 -10.54 1.51
CA ASN A 418 -38.90 -10.22 2.33
C ASN A 418 -38.70 -11.22 3.48
N SER A 419 -39.79 -11.73 4.07
CA SER A 419 -39.72 -12.74 5.14
C SER A 419 -39.27 -14.14 4.66
N MET A 420 -39.21 -14.40 3.36
CA MET A 420 -38.77 -15.69 2.82
C MET A 420 -37.24 -15.79 2.75
N GLN A 421 -36.52 -14.68 2.59
CA GLN A 421 -35.04 -14.61 2.48
C GLN A 421 -34.42 -15.48 1.36
N VAL A 422 -35.23 -15.97 0.43
CA VAL A 422 -34.84 -16.88 -0.65
C VAL A 422 -35.51 -16.47 -1.96
N SER A 423 -34.82 -16.67 -3.09
CA SER A 423 -35.39 -16.40 -4.42
C SER A 423 -36.28 -17.56 -4.86
N VAL A 424 -37.59 -17.30 -4.97
CA VAL A 424 -38.58 -18.26 -5.49
C VAL A 424 -39.00 -17.89 -6.90
N ILE A 425 -38.90 -18.85 -7.81
CA ILE A 425 -39.27 -18.67 -9.22
C ILE A 425 -40.54 -19.50 -9.48
N PRO A 426 -41.71 -18.87 -9.72
CA PRO A 426 -42.96 -19.59 -10.00
C PRO A 426 -42.87 -20.53 -11.20
N LEU A 427 -43.70 -21.59 -11.21
CA LEU A 427 -43.78 -22.57 -12.30
C LEU A 427 -44.79 -22.19 -13.41
N ASP A 428 -45.63 -21.16 -13.21
CA ASP A 428 -46.57 -20.66 -14.21
C ASP A 428 -46.02 -19.37 -14.83
N ASP A 429 -45.69 -19.36 -16.12
CA ASP A 429 -45.14 -18.17 -16.79
C ASP A 429 -46.15 -16.99 -16.86
N LYS A 430 -47.47 -17.27 -16.79
CA LYS A 430 -48.52 -16.24 -16.76
C LYS A 430 -48.57 -15.48 -15.43
N TYR A 431 -47.81 -15.94 -14.44
CA TYR A 431 -47.59 -15.26 -13.17
C TYR A 431 -47.04 -13.83 -13.36
N TYR A 432 -45.95 -13.69 -14.12
CA TYR A 432 -45.20 -12.45 -14.17
C TYR A 432 -46.00 -11.33 -14.86
N SER A 433 -46.71 -11.63 -15.95
CA SER A 433 -47.48 -10.64 -16.69
C SER A 433 -48.65 -10.08 -15.86
N LYS A 434 -49.43 -10.92 -15.17
CA LYS A 434 -50.52 -10.48 -14.30
C LYS A 434 -50.04 -9.66 -13.10
N TYR A 435 -48.89 -10.03 -12.52
CA TYR A 435 -48.33 -9.27 -11.40
C TYR A 435 -47.80 -7.91 -11.84
N GLN A 436 -47.11 -7.83 -12.99
CA GLN A 436 -46.67 -6.55 -13.55
C GLN A 436 -47.85 -5.65 -13.95
N GLU A 437 -48.93 -6.21 -14.48
CA GLU A 437 -50.17 -5.47 -14.76
C GLU A 437 -50.78 -4.87 -13.47
N PHE A 438 -50.92 -5.67 -12.41
CA PHE A 438 -51.41 -5.24 -11.10
C PHE A 438 -50.56 -4.10 -10.50
N LEU A 439 -49.23 -4.25 -10.50
CA LEU A 439 -48.30 -3.22 -10.05
C LEU A 439 -48.46 -1.93 -10.88
N SER A 440 -48.47 -2.05 -12.21
CA SER A 440 -48.61 -0.92 -13.13
C SER A 440 -49.90 -0.12 -12.87
N TYR A 441 -51.02 -0.80 -12.66
CA TYR A 441 -52.30 -0.16 -12.35
C TYR A 441 -52.33 0.50 -10.97
N ILE A 442 -51.73 -0.12 -9.94
CA ILE A 442 -51.60 0.51 -8.62
C ILE A 442 -50.71 1.75 -8.67
N THR A 443 -49.53 1.67 -9.29
CA THR A 443 -48.60 2.79 -9.40
C THR A 443 -49.22 3.95 -10.18
N ALA A 444 -49.86 3.67 -11.32
CA ALA A 444 -50.56 4.69 -12.10
C ALA A 444 -51.71 5.34 -11.30
N SER A 445 -52.49 4.55 -10.56
CA SER A 445 -53.58 5.07 -9.73
C SER A 445 -53.09 5.91 -8.56
N SER A 446 -52.07 5.43 -7.84
CA SER A 446 -51.51 6.13 -6.67
C SER A 446 -50.90 7.47 -7.08
N ASN A 447 -50.16 7.51 -8.19
CA ASN A 447 -49.57 8.74 -8.75
C ASN A 447 -50.64 9.76 -9.18
N VAL A 448 -51.75 9.32 -9.77
CA VAL A 448 -52.83 10.24 -10.18
C VAL A 448 -53.64 10.76 -8.98
N LEU A 449 -53.81 9.93 -7.95
CA LEU A 449 -54.60 10.26 -6.76
C LEU A 449 -53.80 10.95 -5.65
N GLY A 450 -52.46 10.95 -5.73
CA GLY A 450 -51.58 11.49 -4.68
C GLY A 450 -51.58 10.64 -3.40
N LEU A 451 -51.48 9.31 -3.56
CA LEU A 451 -51.51 8.31 -2.47
C LEU A 451 -50.15 7.68 -2.17
#